data_AF-A0A523AQR3-F1
#
_entry.id   AF-A0A523AQR3-F1
#
_cell.length_a   1.000
_cell.length_b   1.000
_cell.length_c   1.000
_cell.angle_alpha   90.00
_cell.angle_beta   90.00
_cell.angle_gamma   90.00
#
_symmetry.space_group_name_H-M   'P 1'
#
loop_
_entity.id
_entity.type
_entity.pdbx_description
1 polymer ?
#
loop_
_entity_poly.entity_id
_entity_poly.type
_entity_poly.pdbx_seq_one_letter_code
_entity_poly.pdbx_strand_id
1 'polypeptide(L)'
;MATVRIDEEHKRKLEQYVASHLLKRGKKISMQRVLGAMVDHALECEKFAQTFEKLPPLEEDPAWIMLQNPKNWGVRNASEKIDQHVYGE
;
A
#
# COMPACT_ATOMS: atom_id res chain seq x y z
N MET A 1 16.54 -0.37 4.92
CA MET A 1 16.42 -1.04 3.62
C MET A 1 15.06 -1.73 3.61
N ALA A 2 14.20 -1.39 2.65
CA ALA A 2 12.87 -1.96 2.52
C ALA A 2 12.76 -2.68 1.17
N THR A 3 12.10 -3.83 1.14
CA THR A 3 11.92 -4.63 -0.08
C THR A 3 10.49 -4.46 -0.57
N VAL A 4 10.33 -3.93 -1.79
CA VAL A 4 9.02 -3.78 -2.44
C VAL A 4 8.90 -4.86 -3.50
N ARG A 5 7.84 -5.66 -3.44
CA ARG A 5 7.51 -6.63 -4.50
C ARG A 5 6.71 -5.89 -5.57
N ILE A 6 7.22 -5.93 -6.79
CA ILE A 6 6.57 -5.41 -7.99
C ILE A 6 6.45 -6.54 -9.00
N ASP A 7 5.40 -6.54 -9.80
CA ASP A 7 5.28 -7.50 -10.90
C ASP A 7 6.28 -7.18 -12.01
N GLU A 8 6.50 -8.18 -12.88
CA GLU A 8 7.52 -8.10 -13.93
C GLU A 8 7.19 -7.03 -14.98
N GLU A 9 5.91 -6.73 -15.23
CA GLU A 9 5.53 -5.72 -16.21
C GLU A 9 5.94 -4.32 -15.74
N HIS A 10 5.62 -3.97 -14.49
CA HIS A 10 5.97 -2.68 -13.91
C HIS A 10 7.49 -2.54 -13.73
N LYS A 11 8.18 -3.61 -13.35
CA LYS A 11 9.64 -3.65 -13.31
C LYS A 11 10.25 -3.36 -14.69
N ARG A 12 9.75 -4.00 -15.75
CA ARG A 12 10.23 -3.78 -17.12
C ARG A 12 10.02 -2.33 -17.58
N LYS A 13 8.88 -1.72 -17.24
CA LYS A 13 8.62 -0.29 -17.54
C LYS A 13 9.63 0.62 -16.84
N LEU A 14 9.97 0.31 -15.58
CA LEU A 14 10.95 1.07 -14.81
C LEU A 14 12.36 0.94 -15.39
N GLU A 15 12.77 -0.27 -15.78
CA GLU A 15 14.06 -0.52 -16.44
C GLU A 15 14.17 0.23 -17.77
N GLN A 16 13.11 0.21 -18.60
CA GLN A 16 13.04 0.97 -19.84
C GLN A 16 13.17 2.48 -19.59
N TYR A 17 12.53 3.00 -18.54
CA TYR A 17 12.65 4.41 -18.18
C TYR A 17 14.10 4.76 -17.81
N VAL A 18 14.75 3.97 -16.95
CA VAL A 18 16.15 4.16 -16.56
C VAL A 18 17.06 4.12 -17.79
N ALA A 19 16.88 3.15 -18.70
CA ALA A 19 17.65 3.04 -19.93
C ALA A 19 17.43 4.26 -20.86
N SER A 20 16.19 4.71 -21.00
CA SER A 20 15.87 5.89 -21.81
C SER A 20 16.51 7.17 -21.25
N HIS A 21 16.59 7.28 -19.92
CA HIS A 21 17.22 8.41 -19.25
C HIS A 21 18.74 8.41 -19.47
N LEU A 22 19.37 7.23 -19.40
CA LEU A 22 20.78 7.05 -19.71
C LEU A 22 21.10 7.46 -21.16
N LEU A 23 20.29 7.00 -22.12
CA LEU A 23 20.49 7.31 -23.54
C LEU A 23 20.29 8.81 -23.85
N LYS A 24 19.28 9.45 -23.24
CA LYS A 24 18.95 10.85 -23.52
C LYS A 24 19.81 11.86 -22.78
N ARG A 25 20.28 11.52 -21.56
CA ARG A 25 20.95 12.49 -20.67
C ARG A 25 22.39 12.10 -20.31
N GLY A 26 22.87 10.95 -20.75
CA GLY A 26 24.24 10.47 -20.51
C GLY A 26 24.56 10.19 -19.04
N LYS A 27 23.56 10.20 -18.15
CA LYS A 27 23.74 10.01 -16.70
C LYS A 27 23.18 8.67 -16.27
N LYS A 28 24.04 7.83 -15.69
CA LYS A 28 23.63 6.56 -15.08
C LYS A 28 22.96 6.85 -13.74
N ILE A 29 21.66 6.62 -13.66
CA ILE A 29 20.89 6.67 -12.42
C ILE A 29 20.55 5.24 -11.98
N SER A 30 20.59 4.97 -10.67
CA SER A 30 20.20 3.66 -10.16
C SER A 30 18.68 3.54 -10.12
N MET A 31 18.17 2.31 -10.29
CA MET A 31 16.73 2.04 -10.23
C MET A 31 16.15 2.41 -8.87
N GLN A 32 16.89 2.17 -7.78
CA GLN A 32 16.52 2.60 -6.42
C GLN A 32 16.31 4.12 -6.32
N ARG A 33 17.18 4.92 -6.94
CA ARG A 33 17.10 6.38 -6.87
C ARG A 33 15.95 6.93 -7.71
N VAL A 34 15.67 6.31 -8.86
CA VAL A 34 14.48 6.63 -9.66
C VAL A 34 13.22 6.29 -8.87
N LEU A 35 13.15 5.10 -8.28
CA LEU A 35 11.99 4.68 -7.50
C LEU A 35 11.74 5.62 -6.31
N GLY A 36 12.79 6.00 -5.57
CA GLY A 36 12.67 6.98 -4.49
C GLY A 36 12.09 8.30 -4.97
N ALA A 37 12.66 8.88 -6.03
CA ALA A 37 12.16 10.14 -6.58
C ALA A 37 10.72 10.04 -7.12
N MET A 38 10.31 8.89 -7.66
CA MET A 38 8.94 8.66 -8.10
C MET A 38 7.97 8.60 -6.92
N VAL A 39 8.36 7.95 -5.81
CA VAL A 39 7.55 7.90 -4.59
C VAL A 39 7.38 9.30 -4.01
N ASP A 40 8.47 10.06 -3.86
CA ASP A 40 8.41 11.43 -3.35
C ASP A 40 7.49 12.31 -4.21
N HIS A 41 7.63 12.24 -5.53
CA HIS A 41 6.79 12.97 -6.46
C HIS A 41 5.32 12.54 -6.42
N ALA A 42 5.06 11.24 -6.25
CA ALA A 42 3.70 10.71 -6.17
C ALA A 42 2.99 11.17 -4.89
N LEU A 43 3.70 11.27 -3.76
CA LEU A 43 3.16 11.76 -2.49
C LEU A 43 2.81 13.25 -2.53
N GLU A 44 3.52 14.05 -3.34
CA GLU A 44 3.25 15.48 -3.52
C GLU A 44 2.18 15.76 -4.61
N CYS A 45 1.77 14.75 -5.37
CA CYS A 45 0.89 14.93 -6.53
C CYS A 45 -0.57 14.63 -6.18
N GLU A 46 -1.40 15.67 -6.06
CA GLU A 46 -2.84 15.53 -5.79
C GLU A 46 -3.58 14.68 -6.84
N LYS A 47 -3.15 14.74 -8.11
CA LYS A 47 -3.70 13.87 -9.17
C LYS A 47 -3.41 12.39 -8.94
N PHE A 48 -2.29 12.08 -8.28
CA PHE A 48 -1.97 10.71 -7.90
C PHE A 48 -2.84 10.26 -6.72
N ALA A 49 -3.20 11.15 -5.78
CA ALA A 49 -4.17 10.85 -4.74
C ALA A 49 -5.57 10.55 -5.32
N GLN A 50 -6.00 11.32 -6.33
CA GLN A 50 -7.28 11.11 -7.04
C GLN A 50 -7.40 9.75 -7.72
N THR A 51 -6.29 9.08 -8.04
CA THR A 51 -6.32 7.70 -8.58
C THR A 51 -6.90 6.70 -7.58
N PHE A 52 -6.86 7.00 -6.28
CA PHE A 52 -7.37 6.16 -5.20
C PHE A 52 -8.73 6.60 -4.67
N GLU A 53 -9.21 7.80 -5.00
CA GLU A 53 -10.55 8.30 -4.61
C GLU A 53 -11.71 7.46 -5.17
N LYS A 54 -11.45 6.61 -6.18
CA LYS A 54 -12.43 5.65 -6.71
C LYS A 54 -12.57 4.38 -5.88
N LEU A 55 -11.70 4.18 -4.88
CA LEU A 55 -11.87 3.11 -3.92
C LEU A 55 -13.08 3.45 -3.03
N PRO A 56 -13.86 2.46 -2.61
CA PRO A 56 -14.97 2.72 -1.69
C PRO A 56 -14.44 3.44 -0.45
N PRO A 57 -15.21 4.38 0.11
CA PRO A 57 -14.90 4.99 1.40
C PRO A 57 -14.60 3.91 2.44
N LEU A 58 -13.76 4.24 3.42
CA LEU A 58 -13.41 3.30 4.49
C LEU A 58 -14.65 2.81 5.23
N GLU A 59 -15.67 3.67 5.36
CA GLU A 59 -16.97 3.37 5.95
C GLU A 59 -17.76 2.28 5.21
N GLU A 60 -17.48 2.09 3.92
CA GLU A 60 -18.09 1.06 3.07
C GLU A 60 -17.25 -0.23 3.02
N ASP A 61 -16.05 -0.24 3.59
CA ASP A 61 -15.21 -1.43 3.65
C ASP A 61 -15.87 -2.50 4.56
N PRO A 62 -16.07 -3.75 4.08
CA PRO A 62 -16.71 -4.79 4.85
C PRO A 62 -16.00 -5.11 6.17
N ALA A 63 -14.67 -5.04 6.22
CA ALA A 63 -13.92 -5.27 7.46
C ALA A 63 -14.13 -4.10 8.43
N TRP A 64 -14.21 -2.86 7.94
CA TRP A 64 -14.54 -1.68 8.74
C TRP A 64 -15.95 -1.74 9.32
N ILE A 65 -16.94 -2.13 8.52
CA ILE A 65 -18.33 -2.35 8.98
C ILE A 65 -18.37 -3.45 10.06
N MET A 66 -17.62 -4.53 9.88
CA MET A 66 -17.58 -5.65 10.83
C MET A 66 -16.86 -5.33 12.15
N LEU A 67 -16.02 -4.30 12.20
CA LEU A 67 -15.47 -3.80 13.47
C LEU A 67 -16.55 -3.12 14.32
N GLN A 68 -17.44 -2.35 13.68
CA GLN A 68 -18.53 -1.65 14.36
C GLN A 68 -19.72 -2.56 14.67
N ASN A 69 -20.02 -3.51 13.78
CA ASN A 69 -21.09 -4.50 13.94
C ASN A 69 -20.59 -5.90 13.60
N PRO A 70 -19.86 -6.56 14.51
CA PRO A 70 -19.37 -7.91 14.29
C PRO A 70 -20.55 -8.86 14.16
N LYS A 71 -20.51 -9.71 13.14
CA LYS A 71 -21.53 -10.75 12.94
C LYS A 71 -21.46 -11.74 14.10
N ASN A 72 -22.52 -11.79 14.91
CA ASN A 72 -22.64 -12.79 15.96
C ASN A 72 -22.96 -14.15 15.32
N TRP A 73 -21.97 -15.04 15.28
CA TRP A 73 -22.09 -16.39 14.72
C TRP A 73 -22.82 -17.37 15.66
N GLY A 74 -23.29 -16.92 16.84
CA GLY A 74 -23.96 -17.77 17.83
C GLY A 74 -23.05 -18.82 18.48
N VAL A 75 -21.75 -18.79 18.16
CA VAL A 75 -20.73 -19.64 18.77
C VAL A 75 -20.33 -19.01 20.08
N ARG A 76 -20.41 -19.77 21.18
CA ARG A 76 -19.85 -19.34 22.47
C ARG A 76 -18.36 -19.10 22.30
N ASN A 77 -17.96 -17.84 22.29
CA ASN A 77 -16.58 -17.42 22.29
C ASN A 77 -16.30 -16.68 23.61
N ALA A 78 -15.02 -16.62 23.98
CA ALA A 78 -14.57 -15.80 25.09
C ALA A 78 -14.14 -14.41 24.59
N SER A 79 -14.66 -13.93 23.46
CA SER A 79 -14.21 -12.68 22.83
C SER A 79 -14.35 -11.49 23.77
N GLU A 80 -15.39 -11.47 24.61
CA GLU A 80 -15.59 -10.43 25.65
C GLU A 80 -14.60 -10.52 26.82
N LYS A 81 -13.94 -11.68 27.02
CA LYS A 81 -13.01 -11.95 28.11
C LYS A 81 -11.57 -12.13 27.64
N ILE A 82 -11.31 -11.96 26.34
CA ILE A 82 -10.00 -12.23 25.76
C ILE A 82 -8.94 -11.31 26.36
N ASP A 83 -9.31 -10.06 26.65
CA ASP A 83 -8.39 -9.09 27.25
C ASP A 83 -7.95 -9.51 28.66
N GLN A 84 -8.84 -10.11 29.46
CA GLN A 84 -8.49 -10.66 30.78
C GLN A 84 -7.49 -11.82 30.68
N HIS A 85 -7.55 -12.60 29.59
CA HIS A 85 -6.70 -13.79 29.42
C HIS A 85 -5.38 -13.47 28.69
N VAL A 86 -5.37 -12.45 27.83
CA VAL A 86 -4.19 -12.04 27.05
C VAL A 86 -3.38 -10.99 27.79
N TYR A 87 -4.02 -10.04 28.48
CA TYR A 87 -3.36 -8.92 29.14
C TYR A 87 -3.31 -9.05 30.67
N GLY A 88 -4.08 -9.97 31.26
CA GLY A 88 -3.89 -10.40 32.65
C GLY A 88 -4.01 -9.30 33.69
N GLU A 89 -5.14 -8.59 33.77
CA GLU A 89 -5.54 -7.94 35.02
C GLU A 89 -6.09 -8.97 36.03
#